data_AF-A0A9E4ADS1-F1
#
_entry.id   AF-A0A9E4ADS1-F1
#
_cell.length_a   1.000
_cell.length_b   1.000
_cell.length_c   1.000
_cell.angle_alpha   90.00
_cell.angle_beta   90.00
_cell.angle_gamma   90.00
#
_symmetry.space_group_name_H-M   'P 1'
#
loop_
_entity.id
_entity.type
_entity.pdbx_description
1 polymer ?
#
loop_
_entity_poly.entity_id
_entity_poly.type
_entity_poly.pdbx_seq_one_letter_code
_entity_poly.pdbx_strand_id
1 'polypeptide(L)'
;MDLFVSHYNYWVVILLMMVGFYTLISRGNLVKKIVGLNVFQTSVFMLYISMGRIKGGTPPILVDGGCGHGTGAEGAIYSNPLPHVLILTAIVVGIAVTSVGLALAVRVKEAYGTMEEDEINRIEAEMEEAEWRRGRGELIHEFLGKFPTRRALSAPRGAEADA
;
A
#
# COMPACT_ATOMS: atom_id res chain seq x y z
N MET A 1 28.92 26.95 -5.56
CA MET A 1 29.16 25.55 -5.16
C MET A 1 28.74 25.30 -3.70
N ASP A 2 28.77 26.32 -2.83
CA ASP A 2 28.44 26.20 -1.40
C ASP A 2 26.97 25.88 -1.08
N LEU A 3 26.01 26.28 -1.91
CA LEU A 3 24.59 25.94 -1.71
C LEU A 3 24.32 24.44 -1.85
N PHE A 4 24.98 23.78 -2.81
CA PHE A 4 24.83 22.34 -3.05
C PHE A 4 25.46 21.52 -1.92
N VAL A 5 26.62 21.93 -1.40
CA VAL A 5 27.28 21.27 -0.27
C VAL A 5 26.54 21.55 1.05
N SER A 6 26.01 22.76 1.23
CA SER A 6 25.26 23.15 2.43
C SER A 6 23.91 22.43 2.56
N HIS A 7 23.21 22.17 1.44
CA HIS A 7 21.89 21.52 1.43
C HIS A 7 21.89 20.08 0.89
N TYR A 8 23.06 19.45 0.74
CA TYR A 8 23.20 18.10 0.17
C TYR A 8 22.26 17.08 0.83
N ASN A 9 22.10 17.12 2.15
CA ASN A 9 21.18 16.25 2.88
C ASN A 9 19.74 16.33 2.37
N TYR A 10 19.23 17.52 2.07
CA TYR A 10 17.86 17.70 1.57
C TYR A 10 17.69 17.16 0.16
N TRP A 11 18.68 17.37 -0.71
CA TRP A 11 18.65 16.84 -2.09
C TRP A 11 18.66 15.31 -2.11
N VAL A 12 19.50 14.69 -1.30
CA VAL A 12 19.54 13.23 -1.16
C VAL A 12 18.20 12.71 -0.65
N VAL A 13 17.62 13.35 0.36
CA VAL A 13 16.32 12.95 0.93
C VAL A 13 15.20 13.05 -0.09
N ILE A 14 15.13 14.15 -0.85
CA ILE A 14 14.11 14.33 -1.91
C ILE A 14 14.26 13.23 -2.97
N LEU A 15 15.47 12.95 -3.43
CA LEU A 15 15.72 11.91 -4.42
C LEU A 15 15.33 10.53 -3.87
N LEU A 16 15.74 10.22 -2.64
CA LEU A 16 15.41 8.94 -1.99
C LEU A 16 13.90 8.77 -1.82
N MET A 17 13.21 9.85 -1.44
CA MET A 17 11.75 9.89 -1.29
C MET A 17 11.05 9.67 -2.64
N MET A 18 11.52 10.32 -3.71
CA MET A 18 10.98 10.11 -5.07
C MET A 18 11.20 8.69 -5.55
N VAL A 19 12.36 8.10 -5.32
CA VAL A 19 12.66 6.71 -5.71
C VAL A 19 11.80 5.70 -4.92
N GLY A 20 11.63 5.91 -3.62
CA GLY A 20 10.76 5.08 -2.78
C GLY A 20 9.30 5.12 -3.23
N PHE A 21 8.78 6.34 -3.46
CA PHE A 21 7.41 6.53 -3.93
C PHE A 21 7.19 6.00 -5.36
N TYR A 22 8.16 6.21 -6.26
CA TYR A 22 8.12 5.67 -7.62
C TYR A 22 8.07 4.13 -7.61
N THR A 23 8.87 3.50 -6.74
CA THR A 23 8.88 2.04 -6.59
C THR A 23 7.55 1.51 -6.05
N LEU A 24 6.88 2.25 -5.17
CA LEU A 24 5.56 1.88 -4.66
C LEU A 24 4.48 1.88 -5.75
N ILE A 25 4.52 2.86 -6.66
CA ILE A 25 3.51 3.00 -7.75
C ILE A 25 3.81 2.07 -8.93
N SER A 26 5.07 1.98 -9.36
CA SER A 26 5.41 1.34 -10.64
C SER A 26 5.57 -0.19 -10.58
N ARG A 27 5.53 -0.80 -9.39
CA ARG A 27 5.77 -2.25 -9.24
C ARG A 27 4.46 -3.00 -9.06
N GLY A 28 4.13 -3.93 -9.97
CA GLY A 28 2.96 -4.80 -9.85
C GLY A 28 3.05 -5.88 -8.76
N ASN A 29 4.26 -6.26 -8.36
CA ASN A 29 4.45 -7.26 -7.30
C ASN A 29 4.26 -6.66 -5.90
N LEU A 30 3.39 -7.28 -5.10
CA LEU A 30 3.04 -6.81 -3.74
C LEU A 30 4.26 -6.69 -2.81
N VAL A 31 5.25 -7.59 -2.88
CA VAL A 31 6.45 -7.50 -2.04
C VAL A 31 7.32 -6.32 -2.44
N LYS A 32 7.44 -6.04 -3.74
CA LYS A 32 8.23 -4.90 -4.23
C LYS A 32 7.58 -3.57 -3.81
N LYS A 33 6.25 -3.50 -3.73
CA LYS A 33 5.53 -2.35 -3.17
C LYS A 33 5.86 -2.14 -1.69
N ILE A 34 5.87 -3.21 -0.88
CA ILE A 34 6.22 -3.13 0.55
C ILE A 34 7.67 -2.68 0.75
N VAL A 35 8.61 -3.15 -0.08
CA VAL A 35 10.00 -2.67 -0.07
C VAL A 35 10.06 -1.18 -0.45
N GLY A 36 9.33 -0.75 -1.48
CA GLY A 36 9.22 0.66 -1.86
C GLY A 36 8.69 1.55 -0.73
N LEU A 37 7.70 1.06 0.01
CA LEU A 37 7.14 1.75 1.19
C LEU A 37 8.18 1.90 2.31
N ASN A 38 9.00 0.87 2.57
CA ASN A 38 10.07 0.93 3.56
C ASN A 38 11.18 1.95 3.20
N VAL A 39 11.54 2.01 1.91
CA VAL A 39 12.50 3.00 1.39
C VAL A 39 11.94 4.42 1.54
N PHE A 40 10.67 4.62 1.21
CA PHE A 40 9.99 5.89 1.41
C PHE A 40 9.98 6.31 2.88
N GLN A 41 9.63 5.40 3.79
CA GLN A 41 9.63 5.66 5.23
C GLN A 41 11.03 6.06 5.76
N THR A 42 12.07 5.36 5.30
CA THR A 42 13.47 5.69 5.65
C THR A 42 13.87 7.08 5.17
N SER A 43 13.36 7.51 4.01
CA SER A 43 13.61 8.85 3.46
C SER A 43 12.98 9.94 4.36
N VAL A 44 11.76 9.70 4.84
CA VAL A 44 11.09 10.61 5.80
C VAL A 44 11.87 10.70 7.11
N PHE A 45 12.44 9.60 7.60
CA PHE A 45 13.29 9.62 8.79
C PHE A 45 14.53 10.50 8.59
N MET A 46 15.23 10.36 7.46
CA MET A 46 16.37 11.25 7.16
C MET A 46 15.96 12.72 7.08
N LEU A 47 14.78 13.05 6.54
CA LEU A 47 14.27 14.43 6.50
C LEU A 47 14.14 15.01 7.92
N TYR A 48 13.50 14.26 8.82
CA TYR A 48 13.27 14.69 10.20
C TYR A 48 14.57 14.83 10.99
N ILE A 49 15.52 13.90 10.80
CA ILE A 49 16.85 13.97 11.45
C ILE A 49 17.60 15.21 10.96
N SER A 50 17.55 15.49 9.66
CA SER A 50 18.24 16.66 9.08
C SER A 50 17.68 17.97 9.63
N MET A 51 16.37 18.08 9.88
CA MET A 51 15.75 19.26 10.49
C MET A 51 15.99 19.35 12.00
N GLY A 52 16.14 18.22 12.70
CA GLY A 52 16.32 18.17 14.16
C GLY A 52 17.75 18.43 14.65
N ARG A 53 18.74 18.45 13.76
CA ARG A 53 20.16 18.64 14.11
C ARG A 53 20.50 20.12 14.29
N ILE A 54 20.84 20.49 15.52
CA ILE A 54 21.38 21.82 15.87
C ILE A 54 22.91 21.73 15.89
N LYS A 55 23.61 22.70 15.28
CA LYS A 55 25.09 22.75 15.29
C LYS A 55 25.60 22.93 16.73
N GLY A 56 26.50 22.05 17.18
CA GLY A 56 27.01 22.06 18.56
C GLY A 56 26.09 21.45 19.61
N GLY A 57 24.96 20.85 19.20
CA GLY A 57 23.99 20.24 20.11
C GLY A 57 24.46 18.90 20.69
N THR A 58 24.52 18.80 22.01
CA THR A 58 24.70 17.52 22.73
C THR A 58 23.37 16.73 22.75
N PRO A 59 23.38 15.38 22.78
CA PRO A 59 22.15 14.60 22.96
C PRO A 59 21.36 15.07 24.20
N PRO A 60 20.02 15.11 24.14
CA PRO A 60 19.16 15.60 25.23
C PRO A 60 19.06 14.58 26.37
N ILE A 61 20.18 14.37 27.06
CA ILE A 61 20.31 13.50 28.24
C ILE A 61 20.80 14.38 29.38
N LEU A 62 20.00 14.48 30.44
CA LEU A 62 20.39 15.17 31.67
C LEU A 62 21.44 14.28 32.36
N VAL A 63 22.69 14.74 32.39
CA VAL A 63 23.75 14.07 33.14
C VAL A 63 23.95 14.84 34.43
N ASP A 64 23.66 14.20 35.57
CA ASP A 64 23.94 14.72 36.91
C ASP A 64 25.46 14.79 37.12
N GLY A 65 26.06 15.89 36.68
CA GLY A 65 27.51 16.09 36.66
C GLY A 65 27.95 16.53 35.27
N GLY A 66 28.20 17.84 35.12
CA GLY A 66 28.49 18.52 33.86
C GLY A 66 29.71 18.00 33.12
N CYS A 67 29.54 16.89 32.41
CA CYS A 67 30.54 16.24 31.56
C CYS A 67 29.98 15.97 30.15
N GLY A 68 29.26 16.93 29.58
CA GLY A 68 28.99 17.01 28.15
C GLY A 68 29.95 18.01 27.52
N HIS A 69 30.53 17.69 26.36
CA HIS A 69 31.56 18.50 25.70
C HIS A 69 31.03 19.91 25.36
N GLY A 70 31.30 20.87 26.25
CA GLY A 70 30.82 22.25 26.19
C GLY A 70 30.70 22.84 27.58
N THR A 71 31.85 23.17 28.18
CA THR A 71 32.05 24.13 29.28
C THR A 71 30.80 24.62 30.04
N GLY A 72 30.65 24.14 31.28
CA GLY A 72 29.92 24.85 32.33
C GLY A 72 28.40 24.68 32.30
N ALA A 73 27.82 24.63 33.50
CA ALA A 73 26.41 24.39 33.80
C ALA A 73 25.42 25.47 33.30
N GLU A 74 25.80 26.33 32.36
CA GLU A 74 24.99 27.47 31.88
C GLU A 74 24.92 27.59 30.34
N GLY A 75 25.56 26.67 29.58
CA GLY A 75 25.70 26.83 28.12
C GLY A 75 25.49 25.56 27.27
N ALA A 76 25.02 24.45 27.86
CA ALA A 76 24.82 23.21 27.12
C ALA A 76 23.70 23.37 26.07
N ILE A 77 24.09 23.56 24.80
CA ILE A 77 23.17 23.50 23.68
C ILE A 77 22.77 22.04 23.53
N TYR A 78 21.51 21.73 23.83
CA TYR A 78 20.94 20.41 23.59
C TYR A 78 20.29 20.36 22.21
N SER A 79 20.37 19.21 21.55
CA SER A 79 19.58 18.97 20.33
C SER A 79 18.09 18.92 20.66
N ASN A 80 17.24 19.26 19.68
CA ASN A 80 15.79 19.25 19.87
C ASN A 80 15.29 17.82 20.18
N PRO A 81 14.63 17.57 21.33
CA PRO A 81 14.12 16.23 21.67
C PRO A 81 12.85 15.85 20.88
N LEU A 82 12.14 16.81 20.29
CA LEU A 82 10.87 16.55 19.60
C LEU A 82 11.05 15.61 18.39
N PRO A 83 11.98 15.86 17.45
CA PRO A 83 12.18 14.95 16.31
C PRO A 83 12.61 13.54 16.74
N HIS A 84 13.34 13.41 17.85
CA HIS A 84 13.81 12.11 18.34
C HIS A 84 12.66 11.20 18.76
N VAL A 85 11.70 11.73 19.54
CA VAL A 85 10.53 10.97 19.97
C VAL A 85 9.60 10.68 18.79
N LEU A 86 9.40 11.63 17.88
CA LEU A 86 8.57 11.46 16.69
C LEU A 86 9.11 10.37 15.75
N ILE A 87 10.43 10.25 15.62
CA ILE A 87 11.04 9.18 14.82
C ILE A 87 10.89 7.83 15.53
N LEU A 88 11.09 7.77 16.84
CA LEU A 88 10.94 6.52 17.60
C LEU A 88 9.54 5.92 17.43
N THR A 89 8.49 6.75 17.54
CA THR A 89 7.11 6.30 17.34
C THR A 89 6.86 5.92 15.88
N ALA A 90 7.38 6.69 14.93
CA ALA A 90 7.22 6.39 13.51
C ALA A 90 7.92 5.09 13.09
N ILE A 91 9.06 4.74 13.70
CA ILE A 91 9.74 3.45 13.47
C ILE A 91 8.85 2.29 13.92
N VAL A 92 8.28 2.35 15.12
CA VAL A 92 7.42 1.29 15.65
C VAL A 92 6.17 1.09 14.77
N VAL A 93 5.51 2.18 14.41
CA VAL A 93 4.34 2.14 13.51
C VAL A 93 4.73 1.58 12.15
N GLY A 94 5.88 2.00 11.61
CA GLY A 94 6.37 1.54 10.31
C GLY A 94 6.68 0.04 10.24
N ILE A 95 7.31 -0.51 11.29
CA ILE A 95 7.54 -1.96 11.40
C ILE A 95 6.21 -2.70 11.53
N ALA A 96 5.25 -2.17 12.29
CA ALA A 96 3.92 -2.77 12.43
C ALA A 96 3.17 -2.83 11.09
N VAL A 97 3.14 -1.72 10.34
CA VAL A 97 2.49 -1.66 9.02
C VAL A 97 3.19 -2.60 8.02
N THR A 98 4.52 -2.66 8.02
CA THR A 98 5.27 -3.59 7.16
C THR A 98 4.96 -5.05 7.50
N SER A 99 4.84 -5.37 8.79
CA SER A 99 4.51 -6.72 9.26
C SER A 99 3.11 -7.13 8.80
N VAL A 100 2.12 -6.25 8.97
CA VAL A 100 0.74 -6.48 8.51
C VAL A 100 0.68 -6.56 6.98
N GLY A 101 1.40 -5.69 6.28
CA GLY A 101 1.47 -5.71 4.82
C GLY A 101 2.04 -7.02 4.27
N LEU A 102 3.11 -7.54 4.88
CA LEU A 102 3.67 -8.84 4.50
C LEU A 102 2.73 -9.99 4.84
N ALA A 103 2.09 -9.96 6.00
CA ALA A 103 1.09 -10.96 6.37
C ALA A 103 -0.07 -10.99 5.36
N LEU A 104 -0.56 -9.82 4.94
CA LEU A 104 -1.58 -9.72 3.89
C LEU A 104 -1.06 -10.22 2.54
N ALA A 105 0.17 -9.88 2.15
CA ALA A 105 0.75 -10.38 0.91
C ALA A 105 0.85 -11.91 0.87
N VAL A 106 1.16 -12.54 2.00
CA VAL A 106 1.15 -14.01 2.14
C VAL A 106 -0.27 -14.55 2.02
N ARG A 107 -1.26 -13.94 2.69
CA ARG A 107 -2.67 -14.36 2.61
C ARG A 107 -3.24 -14.25 1.20
N VAL A 108 -2.90 -13.19 0.48
CA VAL A 108 -3.30 -13.01 -0.92
C VAL A 108 -2.67 -14.10 -1.79
N LYS A 109 -1.39 -14.41 -1.58
CA LYS A 109 -0.73 -15.51 -2.31
C LYS A 109 -1.39 -16.86 -2.03
N GLU A 110 -1.81 -17.12 -0.79
CA GLU A 110 -2.53 -18.36 -0.42
C GLU A 110 -3.91 -18.44 -1.10
N ALA A 111 -4.61 -17.30 -1.23
CA ALA A 111 -5.96 -17.26 -1.80
C ALA A 111 -5.98 -17.27 -3.34
N TYR A 112 -5.12 -16.50 -4.00
CA TYR A 112 -5.11 -16.30 -5.46
C TYR A 112 -4.00 -17.09 -6.16
N GLY A 113 -3.02 -17.64 -5.43
CA GLY A 113 -1.87 -18.35 -5.99
C GLY A 113 -0.78 -17.47 -6.60
N THR A 114 -1.00 -16.16 -6.70
CA THR A 114 -0.09 -15.19 -7.33
C THR A 114 0.19 -13.99 -6.42
N MET A 115 1.29 -13.28 -6.71
CA MET A 115 1.71 -12.06 -6.01
C MET A 115 1.76 -10.85 -6.95
N GLU A 116 1.37 -11.02 -8.20
CA GLU A 116 1.29 -9.96 -9.20
C GLU A 116 -0.12 -9.37 -9.20
N GLU A 117 -0.21 -8.06 -8.99
CA GLU A 117 -1.47 -7.33 -8.93
C GLU A 117 -2.30 -7.42 -10.22
N ASP A 118 -1.64 -7.42 -11.38
CA ASP A 118 -2.32 -7.53 -12.68
C ASP A 118 -3.07 -8.86 -12.83
N GLU A 119 -2.53 -9.93 -12.26
CA GLU A 119 -3.17 -11.26 -12.30
C GLU A 119 -4.33 -11.33 -11.29
N ILE A 120 -4.15 -10.77 -10.10
CA ILE A 120 -5.20 -10.70 -9.07
C ILE A 120 -6.43 -9.95 -9.62
N ASN A 121 -6.22 -8.78 -10.23
CA ASN A 121 -7.29 -7.97 -10.80
C ASN A 121 -8.05 -8.69 -11.93
N ARG A 122 -7.36 -9.52 -12.73
CA ARG A 122 -8.00 -10.33 -13.77
C ARG A 122 -8.88 -11.44 -13.18
N ILE A 123 -8.36 -12.15 -12.17
CA ILE A 123 -9.12 -13.22 -11.51
C ILE A 123 -10.38 -12.64 -10.86
N GLU A 124 -10.28 -11.47 -10.20
CA GLU A 124 -11.45 -10.78 -9.63
C GLU A 124 -12.49 -10.38 -10.68
N ALA A 125 -12.04 -9.80 -11.81
CA ALA A 125 -12.95 -9.44 -12.90
C ALA A 125 -13.66 -10.67 -13.50
N GLU A 126 -12.95 -11.79 -13.69
CA GLU A 126 -13.54 -13.03 -14.20
C GLU A 126 -14.55 -13.65 -13.22
N MET A 127 -14.29 -13.59 -11.91
CA MET A 127 -15.21 -14.04 -10.88
C MET A 127 -16.49 -13.20 -10.86
N GLU A 128 -16.37 -11.87 -10.92
CA GLU A 128 -17.51 -10.94 -10.95
C GLU A 128 -18.39 -11.16 -12.19
N GLU A 129 -17.77 -11.36 -13.37
CA GLU A 129 -18.50 -11.70 -14.58
C GLU A 129 -19.23 -13.04 -14.49
N ALA A 130 -18.60 -14.06 -13.87
CA ALA A 130 -19.21 -15.37 -13.67
C ALA A 130 -20.41 -15.30 -12.71
N GLU A 131 -20.30 -14.52 -11.63
CA GLU A 131 -21.40 -14.26 -10.69
C GLU A 131 -22.55 -13.52 -11.36
N TRP A 132 -22.26 -12.47 -12.14
CA TRP A 132 -23.28 -11.75 -12.90
C TRP A 132 -23.99 -12.64 -13.93
N ARG A 133 -23.26 -13.55 -14.59
CA ARG A 133 -23.85 -14.53 -15.52
C ARG A 133 -24.70 -15.55 -14.79
N ARG A 134 -24.27 -16.03 -13.61
CA ARG A 134 -25.04 -16.97 -12.80
C ARG A 134 -26.32 -16.32 -12.27
N GLY A 135 -26.23 -15.11 -11.73
CA GLY A 135 -27.39 -14.34 -11.26
C GLY A 135 -28.38 -14.00 -12.38
N ARG A 136 -27.90 -13.65 -13.58
CA ARG A 136 -28.78 -13.52 -14.77
C ARG A 136 -29.42 -14.84 -15.16
N GLY A 137 -28.70 -15.95 -15.09
CA GLY A 137 -29.24 -17.28 -15.38
C GLY A 137 -30.36 -17.69 -14.43
N GLU A 138 -30.19 -17.43 -13.13
CA GLU A 138 -31.20 -17.65 -12.10
C GLU A 138 -32.43 -16.76 -12.33
N LEU A 139 -32.24 -15.47 -12.62
CA LEU A 139 -33.34 -14.56 -12.95
C LEU A 139 -34.08 -14.98 -14.23
N ILE A 140 -33.38 -15.42 -15.27
CA ILE A 140 -34.00 -15.90 -16.51
C ILE A 140 -34.78 -17.19 -16.25
N HIS A 141 -34.25 -18.12 -15.44
CA HIS A 141 -34.94 -19.36 -15.09
C HIS A 141 -36.16 -19.12 -14.19
N GLU A 142 -36.05 -18.21 -13.20
CA GLU A 142 -37.18 -17.77 -12.37
C GLU A 142 -38.24 -17.06 -13.23
N PHE A 143 -37.82 -16.19 -14.15
CA PHE A 143 -38.71 -15.48 -15.05
C PHE A 143 -39.40 -16.43 -16.03
N LEU A 144 -38.66 -17.31 -16.73
CA LEU A 144 -39.24 -18.29 -17.65
C LEU A 144 -40.15 -19.31 -16.92
N GLY A 145 -39.84 -19.69 -15.68
CA GLY A 145 -40.70 -20.55 -14.87
C GLY A 145 -42.06 -19.92 -14.55
N LYS A 146 -42.17 -18.58 -14.63
CA LYS A 146 -43.40 -17.82 -14.45
C LYS A 146 -44.24 -17.69 -15.73
N PHE A 147 -43.68 -18.00 -16.90
CA PHE A 147 -44.42 -18.02 -18.17
C PHE A 147 -44.83 -19.45 -18.52
N PRO A 148 -46.14 -19.78 -18.50
CA PRO A 148 -46.60 -21.05 -19.04
C PRO A 148 -46.26 -21.08 -20.53
N THR A 149 -45.29 -21.91 -20.90
CA THR A 149 -44.92 -22.14 -22.31
C THR A 149 -46.17 -22.52 -23.09
N ARG A 150 -46.63 -21.63 -23.99
CA ARG A 150 -47.67 -21.94 -24.97
C ARG A 150 -47.13 -22.99 -25.94
N ARG A 151 -47.20 -24.26 -25.55
CA ARG A 151 -47.05 -25.40 -26.42
C ARG A 151 -48.40 -25.67 -27.09
N ALA A 152 -48.78 -24.81 -28.02
CA ALA A 152 -49.96 -25.00 -28.85
C ALA A 152 -49.83 -24.19 -30.15
N LEU A 153 -48.98 -24.64 -31.08
CA LEU A 153 -49.17 -24.39 -32.51
C LEU A 153 -48.21 -25.28 -33.34
N SER A 154 -48.63 -26.50 -33.68
CA SER A 154 -48.22 -27.22 -34.90
C SER A 154 -48.86 -28.62 -34.99
N ALA A 155 -50.17 -28.62 -35.19
CA ALA A 155 -50.91 -29.68 -35.89
C ALA A 155 -52.23 -29.03 -36.35
N PRO A 156 -52.66 -29.15 -37.62
CA PRO A 156 -52.83 -30.43 -38.32
C PRO A 156 -52.20 -30.49 -39.73
N ARG A 157 -51.74 -31.69 -40.12
CA ARG A 157 -51.47 -32.05 -41.52
C ARG A 157 -52.79 -32.54 -42.13
N GLY A 158 -53.09 -32.07 -43.34
CA GLY A 158 -54.38 -32.23 -44.01
C GLY A 158 -54.90 -33.66 -44.08
N ALA A 159 -56.18 -33.78 -43.76
CA ALA A 159 -57.03 -34.91 -44.09
C ALA A 159 -58.22 -34.34 -44.84
N GLU A 160 -58.09 -34.14 -46.16
CA GLU A 160 -59.22 -34.11 -47.10
C GLU A 160 -58.70 -33.96 -48.53
N ALA A 161 -58.88 -35.03 -49.31
CA ALA A 161 -59.07 -35.12 -50.77
C ALA A 161 -58.50 -36.46 -51.22
N ASP A 162 -59.36 -37.48 -51.32
CA ASP A 162 -59.26 -38.64 -52.23
C ASP A 162 -60.45 -39.59 -51.95
N ALA A 163 -61.62 -39.23 -52.48
CA ALA A 163 -62.77 -40.11 -52.74
C ALA A 163 -63.67 -39.46 -53.80
#